data_AF-A0A5N3US95-F1
#
_entry.id   AF-A0A5N3US95-F1
#
_cell.length_a   1.000
_cell.length_b   1.000
_cell.length_c   1.000
_cell.angle_alpha   90.00
_cell.angle_beta   90.00
_cell.angle_gamma   90.00
#
_symmetry.space_group_name_H-M   'P 1'
#
loop_
_entity.id
_entity.type
_entity.pdbx_description
1 polymer ?
#
loop_
_entity_poly.entity_id
_entity_poly.type
_entity_poly.pdbx_seq_one_letter_code
_entity_poly.pdbx_strand_id
1 'polypeptide(L)' 'MVSWAHIVLSRGRFTQGVSNALSCYRNRGVCVPITCPGGMRQIGTCVGSLAKCCRMR' A
#
# COMPACT_ATOMS: atom_id res chain seq x y z
N MET A 1 -31.20 15.49 -2.79
CA MET A 1 -30.16 16.27 -2.07
C MET A 1 -29.42 15.33 -1.11
N VAL A 2 -28.54 14.49 -1.64
CA VAL A 2 -27.33 13.98 -0.97
C VAL A 2 -26.32 13.77 -2.10
N SER A 3 -25.91 14.90 -2.66
CA SER A 3 -24.52 15.32 -2.61
C SER A 3 -23.66 14.42 -3.49
N TRP A 4 -23.47 14.89 -4.72
CA TRP A 4 -22.40 14.59 -5.67
C TRP A 4 -20.99 14.89 -5.10
N ALA A 5 -20.90 14.94 -3.77
CA ALA A 5 -19.83 15.44 -2.92
C ALA A 5 -19.30 14.34 -1.98
N HIS A 6 -19.25 13.09 -2.45
CA HIS A 6 -18.03 12.32 -2.27
C HIS A 6 -17.15 12.63 -3.49
N ILE A 7 -16.76 13.89 -3.72
CA ILE A 7 -15.48 14.41 -3.18
C ILE A 7 -14.46 13.27 -3.28
N VAL A 8 -13.87 13.05 -4.45
CA VAL A 8 -12.52 13.55 -4.77
C VAL A 8 -11.58 13.34 -3.56
N LEU A 9 -10.47 12.63 -3.72
CA LEU A 9 -9.48 12.29 -2.68
C LEU A 9 -9.72 10.99 -1.88
N SER A 10 -9.75 9.85 -2.56
CA SER A 10 -9.13 8.62 -2.01
C SER A 10 -8.56 7.73 -3.12
N ARG A 11 -7.75 8.35 -3.98
CA ARG A 11 -6.64 7.65 -4.66
C ARG A 11 -5.55 7.22 -3.65
N GLY A 12 -5.81 7.38 -2.35
CA GLY A 12 -5.14 6.68 -1.27
C GLY A 12 -5.60 5.24 -1.24
N ARG A 13 -5.09 4.44 -2.19
CA ARG A 13 -4.53 3.11 -1.92
C ARG A 13 -5.14 2.46 -0.67
N PHE A 14 -6.38 1.99 -0.82
CA PHE A 14 -7.06 1.09 0.11
C PHE A 14 -6.25 -0.22 0.17
N THR A 15 -5.13 -0.20 0.90
CA THR A 15 -4.40 -1.41 1.30
C THR A 15 -4.88 -1.75 2.68
N GLN A 16 -6.16 -2.11 2.76
CA GLN A 16 -6.85 -2.52 3.98
C GLN A 16 -6.38 -3.91 4.46
N GLY A 17 -5.11 -4.26 4.29
CA GLY A 17 -4.65 -5.63 4.60
C GLY A 17 -3.16 -5.84 4.82
N VAL A 18 -2.29 -4.92 4.41
CA VAL A 18 -0.84 -5.08 4.60
C VAL A 18 -0.32 -3.84 5.31
N SER A 19 -0.25 -3.93 6.63
CA SER A 19 0.26 -2.86 7.51
C SER A 19 1.41 -3.34 8.39
N ASN A 20 1.80 -4.62 8.24
CA ASN A 20 2.89 -5.24 8.98
C ASN A 20 3.78 -6.07 8.05
N ALA A 21 5.05 -6.27 8.42
CA ALA A 21 6.03 -7.01 7.64
C ALA A 21 5.61 -8.47 7.39
N LEU A 22 4.96 -9.11 8.36
CA LEU A 22 4.49 -10.50 8.24
C LEU A 22 3.40 -10.66 7.16
N SER A 23 2.40 -9.77 7.14
CA SER A 23 1.36 -9.71 6.11
C SER A 23 1.96 -9.38 4.74
N CYS A 24 3.00 -8.55 4.68
CA CYS A 24 3.72 -8.25 3.45
C CYS A 24 4.37 -9.51 2.87
N TYR A 25 5.10 -10.23 3.73
CA TYR A 25 5.72 -11.50 3.36
C TYR A 25 4.69 -12.54 2.91
N ARG A 26 3.57 -12.69 3.63
CA ARG A 26 2.47 -13.60 3.25
C ARG A 26 1.84 -13.24 1.90
N ASN A 27 1.84 -11.97 1.53
CA ASN A 27 1.39 -11.48 0.23
C ASN A 27 2.48 -11.54 -0.86
N ARG A 28 3.61 -12.22 -0.60
CA ARG A 28 4.79 -12.30 -1.48
C ARG A 28 5.35 -10.92 -1.84
N GLY A 29 5.23 -9.97 -0.91
CA GLY A 29 5.83 -8.66 -1.02
C GLY A 29 7.16 -8.57 -0.26
N VAL A 30 7.91 -7.52 -0.57
CA VAL A 30 9.14 -7.12 0.10
C VAL A 30 8.95 -5.73 0.72
N CYS A 31 9.53 -5.54 1.91
CA CYS A 31 9.53 -4.25 2.58
C CYS A 31 10.69 -3.41 2.06
N VAL A 32 10.39 -2.22 1.55
CA VAL A 32 11.40 -1.26 1.08
C VAL A 32 11.19 0.11 1.73
N PRO A 33 12.26 0.79 2.17
CA PRO A 33 12.17 1.95 3.06
C PRO A 33 11.80 3.29 2.39
N ILE A 34 11.64 3.37 1.06
CA ILE A 34 11.40 4.65 0.37
C ILE A 34 10.25 4.50 -0.64
N THR A 35 10.53 3.84 -1.76
CA THR A 35 9.61 3.63 -2.88
C THR A 35 9.82 2.25 -3.45
N CYS A 36 8.76 1.65 -4.02
CA CYS A 36 8.94 0.41 -4.76
C CYS A 36 9.82 0.65 -5.99
N PRO A 37 10.82 -0.20 -6.24
CA PRO A 37 11.62 -0.13 -7.46
C PRO A 37 10.76 -0.43 -8.70
N GLY A 38 11.22 0.01 -9.86
CA GLY A 38 10.51 -0.15 -11.14
C GLY A 38 10.11 -1.61 -11.39
N GLY A 39 8.87 -1.82 -11.84
CA GLY A 39 8.28 -3.15 -12.02
C GLY A 39 7.57 -3.72 -10.79
N MET A 40 7.67 -3.06 -9.63
CA MET A 40 6.94 -3.45 -8.42
C MET A 40 5.78 -2.51 -8.12
N ARG A 41 4.67 -3.07 -7.66
CA ARG A 41 3.49 -2.34 -7.20
C ARG A 41 3.48 -2.32 -5.67
N GLN A 42 3.34 -1.14 -5.06
CA GLN A 42 3.07 -1.07 -3.63
C GLN A 42 1.72 -1.75 -3.33
N ILE A 43 1.66 -2.57 -2.30
CA ILE A 43 0.47 -3.28 -1.84
C ILE A 43 0.16 -3.02 -0.36
N GLY A 44 0.98 -2.20 0.32
CA GLY A 44 0.75 -1.76 1.68
C GLY A 44 1.98 -1.14 2.33
N THR A 45 2.11 -1.32 3.64
CA THR A 45 3.23 -0.90 4.49
C THR A 45 3.68 -2.03 5.41
N CYS A 46 4.89 -1.96 5.95
CA CYS A 46 5.47 -3.00 6.81
C CYS A 46 5.67 -2.61 8.27
N VAL A 47 6.18 -1.41 8.57
CA VAL A 47 6.50 -0.99 9.95
C VAL A 47 6.21 0.50 10.06
N GLY A 48 4.94 0.81 10.36
CA GLY A 48 4.44 2.17 10.15
C GLY A 48 4.64 2.61 8.70
N SER A 49 4.27 3.84 8.38
CA SER A 49 4.32 4.37 7.01
C SER A 49 5.73 4.49 6.41
N LEU A 50 6.78 4.09 7.15
CA LEU A 50 8.19 4.19 6.79
C LEU A 50 8.57 3.20 5.68
N ALA A 51 8.22 1.92 5.85
CA ALA A 51 8.52 0.90 4.85
C ALA A 51 7.28 0.55 4.04
N LYS A 52 7.39 0.65 2.71
CA LYS A 52 6.34 0.24 1.78
C LYS A 52 6.46 -1.25 1.51
N CYS A 53 5.34 -1.95 1.53
CA CYS A 53 5.27 -3.31 1.03
C CYS A 53 5.09 -3.27 -0.48
N CYS A 54 6.03 -3.85 -1.21
CA CYS A 54 6.10 -3.87 -2.66
C CYS A 54 6.01 -5.29 -3.17
N ARG A 55 5.20 -5.53 -4.20
CA ARG A 55 5.02 -6.84 -4.80
C ARG A 55 5.33 -6.72 -6.29
N MET A 56 6.11 -7.67 -6.83
CA MET A 56 6.21 -7.81 -8.29
C MET A 56 4.81 -8.09 -8.84
N ARG A 57 4.44 -7.34 -9.89
CA ARG A 57 3.12 -7.39 -10.50
C ARG A 57 2.67 -8.83 -10.77
#